data_AF-A0A0C3NLF0-F1
#
_entry.id   AF-A0A0C3NLF0-F1
#
_cell.length_a   1.000
_cell.length_b   1.000
_cell.length_c   1.000
_cell.angle_alpha   90.00
_cell.angle_beta   90.00
_cell.angle_gamma   90.00
#
_symmetry.space_group_name_H-M   'P 1'
#
loop_
_entity.id
_entity.type
_entity.pdbx_description
1 polymer ?
#
loop_
_entity_poly.entity_id
_entity_poly.type
_entity_poly.pdbx_seq_one_letter_code
_entity_poly.pdbx_strand_id
1 'polypeptide(L)'
;PAEYTLKKIEAFKFVHMWYFMREGLQEAVQTVRQLEENDTLAITQAGEGNITLCTTNSLTASKNAKPDHRLSFAEYMYAKNHFLTCIKNTGWGNQLVDVFNWFFHRIDNHRLRDRGDRGEWMLLHYASKVWQDWHNKVA
;
A
#
# COMPACT_ATOMS: atom_id res chain seq x y z
N PRO A 1 2.37 1.79 8.57
CA PRO A 1 1.16 1.23 7.92
C PRO A 1 0.50 0.20 8.84
N ALA A 2 -0.78 -0.10 8.62
CA ALA A 2 -1.51 -1.11 9.41
C ALA A 2 -0.96 -2.53 9.15
N GLU A 3 -1.19 -3.46 10.09
CA GLU A 3 -0.75 -4.85 9.97
C GLU A 3 -1.27 -5.52 8.69
N TYR A 4 -2.54 -5.30 8.32
CA TYR A 4 -3.11 -5.71 7.03
C TYR A 4 -2.23 -5.31 5.84
N THR A 5 -1.71 -4.08 5.84
CA THR A 5 -0.85 -3.60 4.74
C THR A 5 0.49 -4.30 4.76
N LEU A 6 1.12 -4.44 5.93
CA LEU A 6 2.41 -5.11 6.08
C LEU A 6 2.34 -6.57 5.62
N LYS A 7 1.32 -7.32 6.05
CA LYS A 7 1.10 -8.71 5.63
C LYS A 7 0.92 -8.86 4.13
N LYS A 8 0.25 -7.90 3.47
CA LYS A 8 0.13 -7.91 2.00
C LYS A 8 1.45 -7.60 1.32
N ILE A 9 2.22 -6.65 1.83
CA ILE A 9 3.56 -6.34 1.31
C ILE A 9 4.50 -7.54 1.46
N GLU A 10 4.55 -8.17 2.62
CA GLU A 10 5.35 -9.40 2.85
C GLU A 10 4.99 -10.52 1.87
N ALA A 11 3.70 -10.65 1.54
CA ALA A 11 3.21 -11.66 0.60
C ALA A 11 3.24 -11.20 -0.87
N PHE A 12 3.89 -10.08 -1.21
CA PHE A 12 3.89 -9.49 -2.56
C PHE A 12 2.49 -9.30 -3.15
N LYS A 13 1.49 -9.04 -2.30
CA LYS A 13 0.09 -8.80 -2.70
C LYS A 13 -0.20 -7.32 -2.89
N PHE A 14 -1.15 -7.05 -3.77
CA PHE A 14 -1.59 -5.69 -4.10
C PHE A 14 -2.13 -4.94 -2.88
N VAL A 15 -1.69 -3.68 -2.71
CA VAL A 15 -2.25 -2.74 -1.74
C VAL A 15 -2.29 -1.34 -2.33
N HIS A 16 -3.37 -0.61 -2.05
CA HIS A 16 -3.52 0.78 -2.50
C HIS A 16 -2.56 1.73 -1.79
N MET A 17 -2.11 2.78 -2.49
CA MET A 17 -1.27 3.86 -1.97
C MET A 17 -1.90 4.60 -0.79
N TRP A 18 -3.24 4.60 -0.69
CA TRP A 18 -3.96 5.24 0.41
C TRP A 18 -3.46 4.82 1.81
N TYR A 19 -3.07 3.55 1.99
CA TYR A 19 -2.56 3.04 3.27
C TYR A 19 -1.22 3.66 3.71
N PHE A 20 -0.53 4.32 2.79
CA PHE A 20 0.74 5.00 3.01
C PHE A 20 0.59 6.53 3.07
N MET A 21 -0.63 7.04 2.92
CA MET A 21 -0.95 8.45 3.17
C MET A 21 -1.13 8.70 4.66
N ARG A 22 -1.12 9.98 5.05
CA ARG A 22 -1.28 10.40 6.45
C ARG A 22 -2.55 9.81 7.07
N GLU A 23 -3.66 9.81 6.35
CA GLU A 23 -4.95 9.29 6.81
C GLU A 23 -4.87 7.79 7.10
N GLY A 24 -4.29 7.00 6.19
CA GLY A 24 -4.09 5.57 6.38
C GLY A 24 -3.09 5.24 7.49
N LEU A 25 -2.04 6.05 7.64
CA LEU A 25 -1.07 5.91 8.73
C LEU A 25 -1.66 6.27 10.09
N GLN A 26 -2.49 7.31 10.17
CA GLN A 26 -3.22 7.67 11.39
C GLN A 26 -4.24 6.61 11.78
N GLU A 27 -4.97 6.06 10.80
CA GLU A 27 -5.88 4.95 11.04
C GLU A 27 -5.14 3.73 11.61
N ALA A 28 -3.96 3.40 11.05
CA ALA A 28 -3.12 2.33 11.58
C ALA A 28 -2.73 2.55 13.05
N VAL A 29 -2.32 3.77 13.42
CA VAL A 29 -1.99 4.12 14.81
C VAL A 29 -3.22 3.96 15.71
N GLN A 30 -4.40 4.40 15.25
CA GLN A 30 -5.63 4.27 16.02
C GLN A 30 -6.03 2.80 16.22
N THR A 31 -5.85 1.95 15.21
CA THR A 31 -6.09 0.50 15.33
C THR A 31 -5.17 -0.13 16.37
N VAL A 32 -3.89 0.27 16.42
CA VAL A 32 -2.94 -0.23 17.43
C VAL A 32 -3.32 0.23 18.84
N ARG A 33 -3.76 1.48 19.01
CA ARG A 33 -4.24 1.97 20.33
C ARG A 33 -5.49 1.23 20.78
N GLN A 34 -6.45 1.02 19.88
CA GLN A 34 -7.65 0.25 20.18
C GLN A 34 -7.36 -1.23 20.48
N LEU A 35 -6.26 -1.76 19.93
CA LEU A 35 -5.75 -3.11 20.24
C LEU A 35 -5.23 -3.19 21.68
N GLU A 36 -4.50 -2.17 22.15
CA GLU A 36 -4.04 -2.11 23.54
C GLU A 36 -5.20 -2.00 24.54
N GLU A 37 -6.35 -1.48 24.10
CA GLU A 37 -7.54 -1.26 24.92
C GLU A 37 -8.61 -2.38 24.85
N ASN A 38 -8.62 -3.24 23.82
CA ASN A 38 -9.64 -4.28 23.61
C ASN A 38 -9.05 -5.70 23.43
N ASP A 39 -9.42 -6.63 24.32
CA ASP A 39 -8.93 -8.03 24.37
C ASP A 39 -9.50 -8.98 23.29
N THR A 40 -10.11 -8.47 22.21
CA THR A 40 -10.83 -9.33 21.25
C THR A 40 -9.91 -9.92 20.18
N LEU A 41 -9.37 -11.12 20.43
CA LEU A 41 -8.50 -11.84 19.51
C LEU A 41 -9.30 -12.68 18.49
N ALA A 42 -8.84 -12.73 17.23
CA ALA A 42 -9.30 -13.68 16.22
C ALA A 42 -8.26 -14.79 16.02
N ILE A 43 -8.75 -15.97 15.64
CA ILE A 43 -7.89 -17.10 15.32
C ILE A 43 -7.69 -17.12 13.80
N THR A 44 -6.43 -17.09 13.36
CA THR A 44 -6.07 -17.13 11.93
C THR A 44 -5.05 -18.22 11.67
N GLN A 45 -5.11 -18.84 10.49
CA GLN A 45 -4.15 -19.84 10.08
C GLN A 45 -2.93 -19.14 9.46
N ALA A 46 -1.79 -19.24 10.12
CA ALA A 46 -0.49 -18.97 9.52
C ALA A 46 -0.07 -20.17 8.64
N GLY A 47 0.83 -19.93 7.69
CA GLY A 47 1.34 -20.98 6.79
C GLY A 47 1.85 -22.23 7.54
N GLU A 48 1.85 -23.37 6.85
CA GLU A 48 2.32 -24.67 7.36
C GLU A 48 1.61 -25.17 8.63
N GLY A 49 0.28 -24.98 8.70
CA GLY A 49 -0.55 -25.57 9.76
C GLY A 49 -0.44 -24.87 11.12
N ASN A 50 0.27 -23.75 11.19
CA ASN A 50 0.36 -22.95 12.41
C ASN A 50 -0.89 -22.08 12.60
N ILE A 51 -1.33 -21.93 13.84
CA ILE A 51 -2.44 -21.07 14.21
C ILE A 51 -1.89 -19.86 14.97
N THR A 52 -2.20 -18.67 14.49
CA THR A 52 -1.84 -17.39 15.13
C THR A 52 -3.08 -16.66 15.59
N LEU A 53 -3.01 -16.11 16.81
CA LEU A 53 -4.00 -15.19 17.34
C LEU A 53 -3.66 -13.77 16.84
N CYS A 54 -4.56 -13.18 16.05
CA CYS A 54 -4.48 -11.81 15.57
C CYS A 54 -5.86 -11.18 15.73
N THR A 55 -5.99 -9.90 16.05
CA THR A 55 -7.31 -9.30 16.21
C THR A 55 -8.05 -9.18 14.88
N THR A 56 -9.39 -9.29 14.91
CA THR A 56 -10.25 -9.27 13.71
C THR A 56 -10.05 -8.01 12.86
N ASN A 57 -9.77 -6.87 13.50
CA ASN A 57 -9.70 -5.56 12.85
C ASN A 57 -8.34 -5.26 12.20
N SER A 58 -7.24 -5.88 12.65
CA SER A 58 -5.90 -5.56 12.16
C SER A 58 -5.61 -6.16 10.78
N LEU A 59 -6.38 -7.16 10.37
CA LEU A 59 -6.21 -7.96 9.16
C LEU A 59 -7.23 -7.67 8.06
N THR A 60 -8.16 -6.74 8.28
CA THR A 60 -9.19 -6.39 7.30
C THR A 60 -8.83 -5.10 6.55
N ALA A 61 -9.28 -5.01 5.31
CA ALA A 61 -9.16 -3.77 4.54
C ALA A 61 -9.98 -2.64 5.18
N SER A 62 -9.41 -1.44 5.22
CA SER A 62 -10.11 -0.24 5.67
C SER A 62 -11.27 0.10 4.73
N LYS A 63 -12.43 0.43 5.30
CA LYS A 63 -13.57 1.01 4.55
C LYS A 63 -13.26 2.40 3.99
N ASN A 64 -12.25 3.07 4.51
CA ASN A 64 -11.81 4.40 4.08
C ASN A 64 -10.79 4.33 2.93
N ALA A 65 -10.28 3.13 2.62
CA ALA A 65 -9.29 2.94 1.58
C ALA A 65 -9.82 3.41 0.23
N LYS A 66 -9.07 4.31 -0.39
CA LYS A 66 -9.37 4.83 -1.74
C LYS A 66 -8.54 4.08 -2.78
N PRO A 67 -9.10 3.76 -3.95
CA PRO A 67 -8.31 3.28 -5.07
C PRO A 67 -7.38 4.39 -5.57
N ASP A 68 -6.22 4.00 -6.12
CA ASP A 68 -5.13 4.94 -6.40
C ASP A 68 -5.52 6.04 -7.41
N HIS A 69 -6.35 5.69 -8.40
CA HIS A 69 -6.87 6.63 -9.40
C HIS A 69 -7.89 7.64 -8.85
N ARG A 70 -8.28 7.53 -7.57
CA ARG A 70 -9.09 8.52 -6.84
C ARG A 70 -8.27 9.39 -5.89
N LEU A 71 -6.96 9.19 -5.83
CA LEU A 71 -6.05 10.10 -5.14
C LEU A 71 -5.70 11.27 -6.06
N SER A 72 -5.35 12.41 -5.48
CA SER A 72 -4.61 13.44 -6.21
C SER A 72 -3.19 12.97 -6.51
N PHE A 73 -2.54 13.58 -7.50
CA PHE A 73 -1.16 13.21 -7.83
C PHE A 73 -0.21 13.50 -6.67
N ALA A 74 -0.39 14.63 -5.98
CA ALA A 74 0.40 14.98 -4.80
C ALA A 74 0.26 13.94 -3.68
N GLU A 75 -0.97 13.49 -3.40
CA GLU A 75 -1.22 12.41 -2.43
C GLU A 75 -0.54 11.09 -2.84
N TYR A 76 -0.65 10.70 -4.11
CA TYR A 76 -0.02 9.49 -4.63
C TYR A 76 1.51 9.55 -4.52
N MET A 77 2.12 10.68 -4.86
CA MET A 77 3.56 10.90 -4.76
C MET A 77 4.07 11.04 -3.32
N TYR A 78 3.23 11.53 -2.41
CA TYR A 78 3.51 11.50 -0.98
C TYR A 78 3.54 10.05 -0.48
N ALA A 79 2.50 9.27 -0.79
CA ALA A 79 2.36 7.87 -0.39
C ALA A 79 3.51 6.99 -0.89
N LYS A 80 4.00 7.25 -2.11
CA LYS A 80 5.17 6.59 -2.71
C LYS A 80 6.35 6.49 -1.72
N ASN A 81 6.72 7.57 -1.05
CA ASN A 81 7.93 7.59 -0.22
C ASN A 81 7.82 6.62 0.97
N HIS A 82 6.63 6.57 1.58
CA HIS A 82 6.32 5.61 2.64
C HIS A 82 6.23 4.18 2.12
N PHE A 83 5.65 3.96 0.94
CA PHE A 83 5.64 2.65 0.29
C PHE A 83 7.05 2.13 0.01
N LEU A 84 7.92 2.94 -0.62
CA LEU A 84 9.29 2.57 -0.97
C LEU A 84 10.11 2.21 0.28
N THR A 85 9.94 2.99 1.35
CA THR A 85 10.56 2.68 2.65
C THR A 85 10.05 1.35 3.21
N CYS A 86 8.74 1.09 3.09
CA CYS A 86 8.12 -0.15 3.56
C CYS A 86 8.63 -1.38 2.81
N ILE A 87 8.69 -1.35 1.47
CA ILE A 87 9.18 -2.50 0.69
C ILE A 87 10.66 -2.77 0.91
N LYS A 88 11.45 -1.71 1.13
CA LYS A 88 12.86 -1.83 1.50
C LYS A 88 13.01 -2.55 2.85
N ASN A 89 12.23 -2.14 3.85
CA ASN A 89 12.31 -2.69 5.21
C ASN A 89 11.74 -4.12 5.31
N THR A 90 10.87 -4.52 4.40
CA THR A 90 10.28 -5.88 4.34
C THR A 90 11.09 -6.85 3.47
N GLY A 91 12.25 -6.43 2.96
CA GLY A 91 13.21 -7.33 2.33
C GLY A 91 12.89 -7.68 0.87
N TRP A 92 12.16 -6.83 0.14
CA TRP A 92 11.87 -7.03 -1.30
C TRP A 92 13.11 -7.06 -2.21
N GLY A 93 14.29 -6.76 -1.67
CA GLY A 93 15.57 -6.74 -2.38
C GLY A 93 15.80 -5.44 -3.14
N ASN A 94 17.06 -4.99 -3.20
CA ASN A 94 17.41 -3.69 -3.77
C ASN A 94 17.00 -3.55 -5.24
N GLN A 95 17.14 -4.61 -6.04
CA GLN A 95 16.75 -4.59 -7.45
C GLN A 95 15.26 -4.28 -7.64
N LEU A 96 14.38 -4.88 -6.82
CA LEU A 96 12.95 -4.64 -6.93
C LEU A 96 12.59 -3.23 -6.45
N VAL A 97 13.18 -2.79 -5.34
CA VAL A 97 13.03 -1.41 -4.86
C VAL A 97 13.45 -0.39 -5.92
N ASP A 98 14.55 -0.64 -6.65
CA ASP A 98 15.03 0.21 -7.73
C ASP A 98 14.08 0.25 -8.93
N VAL A 99 13.47 -0.88 -9.29
CA VAL A 99 12.44 -0.93 -10.34
C VAL A 99 11.25 -0.05 -9.97
N PHE A 100 10.77 -0.12 -8.73
CA PHE A 100 9.69 0.76 -8.26
C PHE A 100 10.12 2.23 -8.23
N ASN A 101 11.33 2.54 -7.75
CA ASN A 101 11.88 3.90 -7.80
C ASN A 101 11.83 4.47 -9.22
N TRP A 102 12.32 3.72 -10.21
CA TRP A 102 12.29 4.14 -11.61
C TRP A 102 10.89 4.28 -12.17
N PHE A 103 9.98 3.38 -11.82
CA PHE A 103 8.58 3.48 -12.21
C PHE A 103 7.97 4.81 -11.75
N PHE A 104 8.08 5.12 -10.45
CA PHE A 104 7.56 6.37 -9.93
C PHE A 104 8.27 7.60 -10.48
N HIS A 105 9.59 7.54 -10.66
CA HIS A 105 10.35 8.64 -11.28
C HIS A 105 9.83 8.96 -12.69
N ARG A 106 9.51 7.92 -13.48
CA ARG A 106 8.93 8.09 -14.82
C ARG A 106 7.52 8.67 -14.79
N ILE A 107 6.70 8.30 -13.81
CA ILE A 107 5.36 8.89 -13.62
C ILE A 107 5.45 10.38 -13.25
N ASP A 108 6.35 10.72 -12.33
CA ASP A 108 6.56 12.09 -11.85
C ASP A 108 7.06 13.05 -12.94
N ASN A 109 7.93 12.54 -13.82
CA ASN A 109 8.56 13.30 -14.90
C ASN A 109 7.91 13.06 -16.28
N HIS A 110 6.72 12.48 -16.32
CA HIS A 110 6.06 12.19 -17.61
C HIS A 110 5.53 13.48 -18.24
N ARG A 111 5.69 13.65 -19.56
CA ARG A 111 5.13 14.78 -20.35
C ARG A 111 3.61 15.00 -20.24
N LEU A 112 2.88 14.06 -19.64
CA LEU A 112 1.44 14.22 -19.40
C LEU A 112 1.19 15.17 -18.23
N ARG A 113 2.17 15.35 -17.33
CA ARG A 113 2.12 16.33 -16.24
C ARG A 113 1.88 17.75 -16.76
N ASP A 114 2.42 18.07 -17.94
CA ASP A 114 2.23 19.37 -18.62
C ASP A 114 0.78 19.62 -19.07
N ARG A 115 -0.08 18.59 -19.04
CA ARG A 115 -1.51 18.68 -19.37
C ARG A 115 -2.40 18.96 -18.16
N GLY A 116 -1.80 19.34 -17.02
CA GLY A 116 -2.49 19.61 -15.76
C GLY A 116 -3.27 18.40 -15.24
N ASP A 117 -4.38 18.67 -14.54
CA ASP A 117 -5.18 17.67 -13.82
C ASP A 117 -5.60 16.47 -14.68
N ARG A 118 -5.91 16.69 -15.97
CA ARG A 118 -6.30 15.60 -16.88
C ARG A 118 -5.14 14.65 -17.16
N GLY A 119 -3.93 15.19 -17.30
CA GLY A 119 -2.74 14.40 -17.52
C GLY A 119 -2.31 13.63 -16.28
N GLU A 120 -2.38 14.28 -15.12
CA GLU A 120 -2.19 13.63 -13.82
C GLU A 120 -3.18 12.49 -13.59
N TRP A 121 -4.47 12.71 -13.83
CA TRP A 121 -5.50 11.69 -13.72
C TRP A 121 -5.22 10.49 -14.61
N MET A 122 -4.82 10.73 -15.87
CA MET A 122 -4.47 9.66 -16.81
C MET A 122 -3.26 8.86 -16.34
N LEU A 123 -2.24 9.53 -15.78
CA LEU A 123 -1.07 8.88 -15.21
C LEU A 123 -1.42 8.01 -14.01
N LEU A 124 -2.30 8.47 -13.12
CA LEU A 124 -2.73 7.69 -11.95
C LEU A 124 -3.58 6.48 -12.35
N HIS A 125 -4.44 6.60 -13.37
CA HIS A 125 -5.16 5.45 -13.93
C HIS A 125 -4.22 4.41 -14.51
N TYR A 126 -3.25 4.85 -15.31
CA TYR A 126 -2.21 3.97 -15.85
C TYR A 126 -1.41 3.31 -14.72
N ALA A 127 -0.97 4.09 -13.73
CA ALA A 127 -0.16 3.58 -12.63
C ALA A 127 -0.91 2.55 -11.80
N SER A 128 -2.18 2.83 -11.44
CA SER A 128 -3.04 1.91 -10.70
C SER A 128 -3.24 0.58 -11.44
N LYS A 129 -3.45 0.62 -12.76
CA LYS A 129 -3.57 -0.57 -13.63
C LYS A 129 -2.28 -1.38 -13.67
N VAL A 130 -1.16 -0.76 -14.03
CA VAL A 130 0.14 -1.44 -14.15
C VAL A 130 0.57 -2.05 -12.82
N TRP A 131 0.33 -1.32 -11.73
CA TRP A 131 0.57 -1.80 -10.39
C TRP A 131 -0.21 -3.09 -10.11
N GLN A 132 -1.53 -3.06 -10.31
CA GLN A 132 -2.40 -4.20 -10.05
C GLN A 132 -2.01 -5.41 -10.93
N ASP A 133 -1.75 -5.16 -12.21
CA ASP A 133 -1.34 -6.20 -13.16
C ASP A 133 0.01 -6.83 -12.80
N TRP A 134 0.96 -6.05 -12.26
CA TRP A 134 2.23 -6.58 -11.79
C TRP A 134 2.04 -7.56 -10.64
N HIS A 135 1.26 -7.17 -9.62
CA HIS A 135 0.97 -8.05 -8.48
C HIS A 135 0.20 -9.31 -8.90
N ASN A 136 -0.73 -9.21 -9.84
CA ASN A 136 -1.50 -10.36 -10.35
C ASN A 136 -0.63 -11.37 -11.12
N LYS A 137 0.55 -10.97 -11.62
CA LYS A 137 1.48 -11.84 -12.35
C LYS A 137 2.56 -12.45 -11.45
N VAL A 138 2.87 -11.81 -10.33
CA VAL A 138 3.92 -12.22 -9.38
C VAL A 138 3.35 -13.07 -8.24
N ALA A 139 2.07 -12.91 -7.90
CA ALA A 139 1.34 -13.75 -6.94
C ALA A 139 0.83 -15.04 -7.58
#